data_AF-A0A8C3F2A3-F1
#
_entry.id   AF-A0A8C3F2A3-F1
#
_cell.length_a   1.000
_cell.length_b   1.000
_cell.length_c   1.000
_cell.angle_alpha   90.00
_cell.angle_beta   90.00
_cell.angle_gamma   90.00
#
_symmetry.space_group_name_H-M   'P 1'
#
loop_
_entity.id
_entity.type
_entity.pdbx_description
1 polymer ?
#
loop_
_entity_poly.entity_id
_entity_poly.type
_entity_poly.pdbx_seq_one_letter_code
_entity_poly.pdbx_strand_id
1 'polypeptide(L)'
;MQCAAAVKKANRRLGIIKKGIENKTENILLPLYKSMVRPHLEYSIVDDERLSAEEMDERRRQNIAYEYLCHLEEAKRWMEVCLVEELPPTTELEEGLRNGVYLAKLAKFFAPKMVSEKKIYDVEQTRYKRSGLHFRHTDNTVQWLRAMESIGLPKIFYPETTDVYDRKNIPKMIYCIHALSLYLFKLGIAPQIQDLLGKVDFTEEEISNMRKELEKYGIQMPAFSKIGGILASELSVDEAALHAAVIAINEAIEKGVADQTLITLRNPNAMLMNVAEDLAPEYQKELLEAKRRKEENARLKNGSISEEERDVYEELLTQAEIQGNINKINIHVALVQVNEAIDRQDEVALMAGLNRPALSLSGVLQQNSSWYLAQLCDCKEQRMQTDDKKIDKIFFLLPPELVAVDHINTAIRNCDANKTLVALMKPEAQLPVVHPFAAAVYQTELFNLQQQNAVRYLAHDELSIAVEMLSAVVLLNQALGSKDILAIKSHLRNPSIGFNNLEDENFQRYADTLLSIKSEASSQGQDYLSWNDVQNCIDMVNMQIQEENDSK
;
A
#
# COMPACT_ATOMS: atom_id res chain seq x y z
N MET A 1 44.38 70.75 10.57
CA MET A 1 42.94 70.85 10.24
C MET A 1 42.34 69.68 9.45
N GLN A 2 43.13 68.90 8.69
CA GLN A 2 42.59 67.81 7.85
C GLN A 2 42.21 66.51 8.59
N CYS A 3 42.82 66.19 9.73
CA CYS A 3 42.47 64.99 10.52
C CYS A 3 41.08 65.07 11.19
N ALA A 4 40.70 66.24 11.74
CA ALA A 4 39.42 66.39 12.43
C ALA A 4 38.20 66.27 11.48
N ALA A 5 38.34 66.74 10.24
CA ALA A 5 37.31 66.62 9.22
C ALA A 5 37.15 65.17 8.72
N ALA A 6 38.25 64.44 8.59
CA ALA A 6 38.24 63.02 8.22
C ALA A 6 37.59 62.14 9.29
N VAL A 7 37.89 62.39 10.57
CA VAL A 7 37.28 61.67 11.71
C VAL A 7 35.78 61.94 11.81
N LYS A 8 35.33 63.18 11.58
CA LYS A 8 33.90 63.53 11.61
C LYS A 8 33.12 62.89 10.45
N LYS A 9 33.74 62.73 9.28
CA LYS A 9 33.17 62.05 8.11
C LYS A 9 33.14 60.52 8.29
N ALA A 10 34.18 59.94 8.89
CA ALA A 10 34.24 58.53 9.26
C ALA A 10 33.18 58.17 10.33
N ASN A 11 33.05 58.99 11.39
CA ASN A 11 32.05 58.76 12.43
C ASN A 11 30.61 58.94 11.94
N ARG A 12 30.35 59.83 10.96
CA ARG A 12 29.03 59.90 10.29
C ARG A 12 28.75 58.65 9.45
N ARG A 13 29.72 58.13 8.71
CA ARG A 13 29.55 56.89 7.93
C ARG A 13 29.37 55.68 8.85
N LEU A 14 30.13 55.58 9.93
CA LEU A 14 29.98 54.55 10.96
C LEU A 14 28.65 54.66 11.70
N GLY A 15 28.13 55.86 11.94
CA GLY A 15 26.80 56.06 12.53
C GLY A 15 25.65 55.67 11.59
N ILE A 16 25.80 55.89 10.27
CA ILE A 16 24.83 55.44 9.25
C ILE A 16 24.91 53.92 9.07
N ILE A 17 26.10 53.33 9.13
CA ILE A 17 26.30 51.88 9.13
C ILE A 17 25.73 51.28 10.41
N LYS A 18 25.95 51.88 11.58
CA LYS A 18 25.40 51.42 12.87
C LYS A 18 23.87 51.50 12.88
N LYS A 19 23.26 52.62 12.45
CA LYS A 19 21.80 52.72 12.29
C LYS A 19 21.25 51.79 11.22
N GLY A 20 22.00 51.56 10.14
CA GLY A 20 21.64 50.64 9.08
C GLY A 20 21.78 49.17 9.48
N ILE A 21 22.67 48.86 10.43
CA ILE A 21 22.83 47.55 11.06
C ILE A 21 21.74 47.37 12.12
N GLU A 22 21.51 48.33 13.03
CA GLU A 22 20.48 48.28 14.08
C GLU A 22 19.06 48.08 13.49
N ASN A 23 18.67 48.85 12.46
CA ASN A 23 17.39 48.67 11.76
C ASN A 23 17.28 47.38 10.94
N LYS A 24 18.42 46.82 10.49
CA LYS A 24 18.45 45.55 9.77
C LYS A 24 18.48 44.37 10.73
N THR A 25 19.12 44.47 11.89
CA THR A 25 19.06 43.42 12.92
C THR A 25 17.65 43.28 13.47
N GLU A 26 16.87 44.33 13.69
CA GLU A 26 15.51 44.14 14.21
C GLU A 26 14.56 43.54 13.16
N ASN A 27 14.62 44.00 11.90
CA ASN A 27 13.77 43.51 10.81
C ASN A 27 14.23 42.22 10.13
N ILE A 28 15.48 41.78 10.35
CA ILE A 28 16.04 40.57 9.73
C ILE A 28 16.34 39.51 10.78
N LEU A 29 16.77 39.90 11.99
CA LEU A 29 17.11 38.95 13.05
C LEU A 29 15.86 38.45 13.77
N LEU A 30 14.76 39.21 13.91
CA LEU A 30 13.50 38.65 14.44
C LEU A 30 12.88 37.63 13.48
N PRO A 31 12.79 37.89 12.15
CA PRO A 31 12.31 36.89 11.19
C PRO A 31 13.29 35.75 10.95
N LEU A 32 14.62 35.99 10.95
CA LEU A 32 15.61 34.90 10.88
C LEU A 32 15.65 34.09 12.17
N TYR A 33 15.47 34.69 13.34
CA TYR A 33 15.35 33.98 14.61
C TYR A 33 14.07 33.15 14.63
N LYS A 34 12.91 33.71 14.22
CA LYS A 34 11.67 32.95 14.00
C LYS A 34 11.74 31.89 12.90
N SER A 35 12.66 32.04 11.93
CA SER A 35 12.86 31.09 10.83
C SER A 35 13.95 30.05 11.11
N MET A 36 14.89 30.32 12.02
CA MET A 36 16.01 29.43 12.38
C MET A 36 15.76 28.69 13.69
N VAL A 37 15.02 29.30 14.62
CA VAL A 37 14.46 28.63 15.79
C VAL A 37 13.16 28.00 15.33
N ARG A 38 13.12 26.67 15.20
CA ARG A 38 11.87 25.94 14.95
C ARG A 38 10.81 26.38 15.98
N PRO A 39 9.49 26.35 15.68
CA PRO A 39 8.44 26.76 16.62
C PRO A 39 8.51 26.06 17.99
N HIS A 40 9.20 24.92 18.09
CA HIS A 40 9.38 24.14 19.31
C HIS A 40 10.18 24.87 20.40
N LEU A 41 10.94 25.92 20.07
CA LEU A 41 11.56 26.80 21.07
C LEU A 41 10.72 28.06 21.36
N GLU A 42 9.74 28.45 20.55
CA GLU A 42 8.78 29.52 20.94
C GLU A 42 7.79 29.05 22.03
N TYR A 43 7.73 27.73 22.24
CA TYR A 43 7.02 27.08 23.36
C TYR A 43 7.93 26.67 24.53
N SER A 44 9.26 26.71 24.36
CA SER A 44 10.24 26.30 25.40
C SER A 44 11.17 27.42 25.86
N ILE A 45 11.23 28.55 25.15
CA ILE A 45 11.88 29.77 25.63
C ILE A 45 10.88 30.44 26.57
N VAL A 46 11.19 30.37 27.85
CA VAL A 46 10.60 31.21 28.89
C VAL A 46 10.91 32.66 28.50
N ASP A 47 9.99 33.33 27.80
CA ASP A 47 9.90 34.77 27.97
C ASP A 47 9.47 34.97 29.42
N ASP A 48 10.34 35.64 30.19
CA ASP A 48 10.19 35.98 31.61
C ASP A 48 9.08 37.04 31.84
N GLU A 49 8.01 36.97 31.03
CA GLU A 49 6.73 37.60 31.29
C GLU A 49 5.86 36.58 32.01
N ARG A 50 5.43 36.89 33.23
CA ARG A 50 4.48 36.09 34.00
C ARG A 50 3.18 35.94 33.21
N LEU A 51 3.10 34.89 32.41
CA LEU A 51 1.88 34.45 31.75
C LEU A 51 0.81 34.22 32.81
N SER A 52 -0.39 34.72 32.56
CA SER A 52 -1.56 34.44 33.36
C SER A 52 -1.81 32.92 33.41
N ALA A 53 -2.42 32.42 34.49
CA ALA A 53 -2.85 31.03 34.57
C ALA A 53 -3.76 30.65 33.39
N GLU A 54 -4.55 31.59 32.86
CA GLU A 54 -5.38 31.41 31.68
C GLU A 54 -4.56 31.30 30.39
N GLU A 55 -3.47 32.07 30.27
CA GLU A 55 -2.59 32.05 29.09
C GLU A 55 -1.74 30.78 29.04
N MET A 56 -1.28 30.29 30.21
CA MET A 56 -0.58 29.01 30.34
C MET A 56 -1.49 27.83 29.94
N ASP A 57 -2.75 27.85 30.37
CA ASP A 57 -3.74 26.83 30.00
C ASP A 57 -4.10 26.87 28.51
N GLU A 58 -4.19 28.07 27.91
CA GLU A 58 -4.45 28.25 26.49
C GLU A 58 -3.29 27.69 25.63
N ARG A 59 -2.04 28.01 26.01
CA ARG A 59 -0.83 27.48 25.35
C ARG A 59 -0.74 25.96 25.46
N ARG A 60 -1.06 25.41 26.63
CA ARG A 60 -1.12 23.96 26.85
C ARG A 60 -2.15 23.29 25.93
N ARG A 61 -3.35 23.88 25.78
CA ARG A 61 -4.39 23.33 24.89
C ARG A 61 -4.01 23.42 23.41
N GLN A 62 -3.34 24.50 23.01
CA GLN A 62 -2.78 24.61 21.65
C GLN A 62 -1.75 23.50 21.37
N ASN A 63 -0.86 23.23 22.32
CA ASN A 63 0.09 22.12 22.20
C ASN A 63 -0.59 20.76 22.06
N ILE A 64 -1.63 20.49 22.86
CA ILE A 64 -2.39 19.24 22.76
C ILE A 64 -3.03 19.07 21.38
N ALA A 65 -3.60 20.14 20.81
CA ALA A 65 -4.19 20.10 19.49
C ALA A 65 -3.14 19.87 18.40
N TYR A 66 -1.96 20.49 18.51
CA TYR A 66 -0.85 20.27 17.60
C TYR A 66 -0.30 18.83 17.68
N GLU A 67 -0.09 18.31 18.89
CA GLU A 67 0.34 16.93 19.13
C GLU A 67 -0.65 15.94 18.50
N TYR A 68 -1.95 16.16 18.68
CA TYR A 68 -2.96 15.29 18.10
C TYR A 68 -3.00 15.36 16.56
N LEU A 69 -2.82 16.54 15.97
CA LEU A 69 -2.68 16.68 14.50
C LEU A 69 -1.45 15.92 13.97
N CYS A 70 -0.34 15.94 14.71
CA CYS A 70 0.82 15.11 14.37
C CYS A 70 0.46 13.63 14.39
N HIS A 71 -0.23 13.16 15.44
CA HIS A 71 -0.66 11.75 15.53
C HIS A 71 -1.64 11.32 14.44
N LEU A 72 -2.51 12.23 13.97
CA LEU A 72 -3.37 12.00 12.82
C LEU A 72 -2.55 11.85 11.53
N GLU A 73 -1.58 12.73 11.30
CA GLU A 73 -0.69 12.68 10.13
C GLU A 73 0.16 11.38 10.12
N GLU A 74 0.67 10.99 11.28
CA GLU A 74 1.42 9.73 11.47
C GLU A 74 0.55 8.52 11.11
N ALA A 75 -0.67 8.47 11.64
CA ALA A 75 -1.62 7.41 11.36
C ALA A 75 -2.00 7.38 9.88
N LYS A 76 -2.26 8.54 9.27
CA LYS A 76 -2.54 8.68 7.84
C LYS A 76 -1.42 8.08 7.00
N ARG A 77 -0.19 8.60 7.11
CA ARG A 77 0.94 8.16 6.28
C ARG A 77 1.21 6.66 6.45
N TRP A 78 1.10 6.16 7.68
CA TRP A 78 1.28 4.74 7.95
C TRP A 78 0.20 3.89 7.27
N MET A 79 -1.07 4.31 7.34
CA MET A 79 -2.17 3.63 6.64
C MET A 79 -2.01 3.69 5.12
N GLU A 80 -1.60 4.82 4.54
CA GLU A 80 -1.35 4.94 3.09
C GLU A 80 -0.28 3.97 2.61
N VAL A 81 0.80 3.79 3.40
CA VAL A 81 1.85 2.80 3.09
C VAL A 81 1.32 1.37 3.18
N CYS A 82 0.49 1.04 4.18
CA CYS A 82 -0.07 -0.30 4.33
C CYS A 82 -1.14 -0.63 3.26
N LEU A 83 -1.91 0.36 2.83
CA LEU A 83 -3.04 0.19 1.91
C LEU A 83 -2.67 0.42 0.45
N VAL A 84 -1.58 1.14 0.18
CA VAL A 84 -1.17 1.58 -1.16
C VAL A 84 -2.28 2.41 -1.84
N GLU A 85 -2.94 3.24 -1.05
CA GLU A 85 -4.04 4.13 -1.45
C GLU A 85 -3.88 5.46 -0.71
N GLU A 86 -4.25 6.56 -1.37
CA GLU A 86 -4.22 7.90 -0.76
C GLU A 86 -5.42 8.08 0.17
N LEU A 87 -5.15 8.55 1.40
CA LEU A 87 -6.19 8.81 2.39
C LEU A 87 -6.59 10.29 2.39
N PRO A 88 -7.78 10.63 2.94
CA PRO A 88 -8.22 12.01 3.08
C PRO A 88 -7.18 12.91 3.76
N PRO A 89 -7.22 14.23 3.55
CA PRO A 89 -6.37 15.18 4.28
C PRO A 89 -6.47 14.98 5.79
N THR A 90 -5.39 15.29 6.51
CA THR A 90 -5.28 15.03 7.96
C THR A 90 -6.37 15.70 8.79
N THR A 91 -6.84 16.87 8.35
CA THR A 91 -7.97 17.61 8.91
C THR A 91 -9.32 16.92 8.71
N GLU A 92 -9.46 16.08 7.68
CA GLU A 92 -10.68 15.34 7.32
C GLU A 92 -10.57 13.85 7.64
N LEU A 93 -9.41 13.38 8.10
CA LEU A 93 -9.11 11.97 8.35
C LEU A 93 -10.09 11.35 9.35
N GLU A 94 -10.42 12.08 10.41
CA GLU A 94 -11.38 11.63 11.42
C GLU A 94 -12.73 11.28 10.80
N GLU A 95 -13.22 12.14 9.90
CA GLU A 95 -14.51 11.96 9.23
C GLU A 95 -14.43 10.83 8.19
N GLY A 96 -13.32 10.77 7.44
CA GLY A 96 -13.07 9.74 6.44
C GLY A 96 -12.99 8.31 6.99
N LEU A 97 -12.60 8.15 8.26
CA LEU A 97 -12.53 6.83 8.91
C LEU A 97 -13.88 6.33 9.47
N ARG A 98 -14.90 7.20 9.60
CA ARG A 98 -16.18 6.86 10.26
C ARG A 98 -16.98 5.78 9.55
N ASN A 99 -16.84 5.67 8.23
CA ASN A 99 -17.52 4.65 7.43
C ASN A 99 -16.85 3.26 7.55
N GLY A 100 -15.72 3.16 8.25
CA GLY A 100 -14.99 1.93 8.51
C GLY A 100 -14.35 1.28 7.28
N VAL A 101 -14.47 1.84 6.08
CA VAL A 101 -13.96 1.23 4.84
C VAL A 101 -12.44 1.10 4.89
N TYR A 102 -11.72 2.17 5.21
CA TYR A 102 -10.26 2.12 5.37
C TYR A 102 -9.83 1.18 6.51
N LEU A 103 -10.60 1.11 7.61
CA LEU A 103 -10.33 0.20 8.72
C LEU A 103 -10.48 -1.27 8.28
N ALA A 104 -11.50 -1.58 7.48
CA ALA A 104 -11.72 -2.92 6.94
C ALA A 104 -10.67 -3.29 5.88
N LYS A 105 -10.24 -2.33 5.04
CA LYS A 105 -9.10 -2.53 4.13
C LYS A 105 -7.80 -2.80 4.93
N LEU A 106 -7.59 -2.08 6.04
CA LEU A 106 -6.44 -2.31 6.91
C LEU A 106 -6.52 -3.69 7.57
N ALA A 107 -7.71 -4.10 8.00
CA ALA A 107 -7.99 -5.44 8.52
C ALA A 107 -7.66 -6.54 7.50
N LYS A 108 -7.97 -6.30 6.22
CA LYS A 108 -7.59 -7.19 5.12
C LYS A 108 -6.08 -7.30 4.96
N PHE A 109 -5.35 -6.20 5.09
CA PHE A 109 -3.89 -6.16 4.97
C PHE A 109 -3.21 -7.10 5.98
N PHE A 110 -3.54 -7.00 7.28
CA PHE A 110 -2.85 -7.80 8.31
C PHE A 110 -3.54 -9.15 8.63
N ALA A 111 -4.82 -9.33 8.31
CA ALA A 111 -5.57 -10.57 8.54
C ALA A 111 -6.36 -11.00 7.28
N PRO A 112 -5.69 -11.30 6.15
CA PRO A 112 -6.34 -11.54 4.87
C PRO A 112 -7.23 -12.78 4.83
N LYS A 113 -7.03 -13.73 5.75
CA LYS A 113 -7.86 -14.94 5.87
C LYS A 113 -9.21 -14.68 6.56
N MET A 114 -9.31 -13.62 7.36
CA MET A 114 -10.51 -13.29 8.11
C MET A 114 -11.42 -12.34 7.32
N VAL A 115 -10.82 -11.35 6.65
CA VAL A 115 -11.56 -10.33 5.91
C VAL A 115 -11.58 -10.65 4.42
N SER A 116 -12.76 -10.64 3.83
CA SER A 116 -12.96 -10.77 2.38
C SER A 116 -13.36 -9.41 1.83
N GLU A 117 -12.68 -8.97 0.77
CA GLU A 117 -12.94 -7.68 0.13
C GLU A 117 -14.40 -7.56 -0.37
N LYS A 118 -14.97 -8.67 -0.84
CA LYS A 118 -16.39 -8.76 -1.25
C LYS A 118 -17.38 -8.52 -0.10
N LYS A 119 -16.92 -8.61 1.16
CA LYS A 119 -17.74 -8.37 2.37
C LYS A 119 -17.59 -6.97 2.93
N ILE A 120 -16.65 -6.16 2.42
CA ILE A 120 -16.52 -4.76 2.82
C ILE A 120 -17.69 -4.00 2.17
N TYR A 121 -18.51 -3.35 2.99
CA TYR A 121 -19.64 -2.58 2.51
C TYR A 121 -19.18 -1.21 2.01
N ASP A 122 -19.62 -0.83 0.80
CA ASP A 122 -19.28 0.44 0.14
C ASP A 122 -17.76 0.65 -0.04
N VAL A 123 -17.07 -0.36 -0.59
CA VAL A 123 -15.60 -0.36 -0.81
C VAL A 123 -15.11 0.91 -1.51
N GLU A 124 -15.85 1.37 -2.52
CA GLU A 124 -15.54 2.58 -3.31
C GLU A 124 -16.04 3.88 -2.67
N GLN A 125 -16.67 3.81 -1.50
CA GLN A 125 -17.26 4.93 -0.76
C GLN A 125 -18.27 5.76 -1.58
N THR A 126 -18.85 5.18 -2.63
CA THR A 126 -19.80 5.87 -3.52
C THR A 126 -21.08 6.26 -2.81
N ARG A 127 -21.57 5.41 -1.90
CA ARG A 127 -22.78 5.69 -1.12
C ARG A 127 -22.46 6.70 -0.03
N TYR A 128 -21.30 6.59 0.61
CA TYR A 128 -20.83 7.55 1.59
C TYR A 128 -20.71 8.96 0.99
N LYS A 129 -20.08 9.11 -0.19
CA LYS A 129 -19.96 10.40 -0.88
C LYS A 129 -21.32 10.97 -1.31
N ARG A 130 -22.29 10.12 -1.67
CA ARG A 130 -23.62 10.57 -2.16
C ARG A 130 -24.62 10.86 -1.04
N SER A 131 -24.61 10.07 0.02
CA SER A 131 -25.70 10.01 1.00
C SER A 131 -25.22 10.00 2.46
N GLY A 132 -23.91 10.10 2.70
CA GLY A 132 -23.31 10.08 4.03
C GLY A 132 -23.29 8.69 4.67
N LEU A 133 -23.21 8.64 6.01
CA LEU A 133 -23.14 7.40 6.77
C LEU A 133 -24.44 6.60 6.66
N HIS A 134 -24.31 5.33 6.28
CA HIS A 134 -25.34 4.32 6.35
C HIS A 134 -25.01 3.32 7.46
N PHE A 135 -26.02 2.84 8.20
CA PHE A 135 -25.82 1.93 9.35
C PHE A 135 -24.97 0.70 9.01
N ARG A 136 -25.09 0.16 7.78
CA ARG A 136 -24.26 -0.97 7.30
C ARG A 136 -22.75 -0.70 7.32
N HIS A 137 -22.29 0.55 7.32
CA HIS A 137 -20.87 0.88 7.50
C HIS A 137 -20.32 0.39 8.85
N THR A 138 -21.16 0.23 9.87
CA THR A 138 -20.74 -0.34 11.17
C THR A 138 -20.16 -1.74 11.04
N ASP A 139 -20.58 -2.52 10.03
CA ASP A 139 -20.04 -3.86 9.78
C ASP A 139 -18.56 -3.81 9.40
N ASN A 140 -18.13 -2.78 8.67
CA ASN A 140 -16.73 -2.58 8.31
C ASN A 140 -15.86 -2.40 9.56
N THR A 141 -16.30 -1.57 10.50
CA THR A 141 -15.61 -1.37 11.79
C THR A 141 -15.57 -2.65 12.62
N VAL A 142 -16.67 -3.41 12.66
CA VAL A 142 -16.73 -4.70 13.36
C VAL A 142 -15.77 -5.73 12.75
N GLN A 143 -15.65 -5.77 11.42
CA GLN A 143 -14.66 -6.62 10.74
C GLN A 143 -13.23 -6.24 11.14
N TRP A 144 -12.92 -4.96 11.27
CA TRP A 144 -11.61 -4.51 11.77
C TRP A 144 -11.35 -4.93 13.23
N LEU A 145 -12.30 -4.73 14.14
CA LEU A 145 -12.18 -5.16 15.54
C LEU A 145 -11.94 -6.67 15.67
N ARG A 146 -12.68 -7.49 14.91
CA ARG A 146 -12.50 -8.94 14.87
C ARG A 146 -11.12 -9.33 14.31
N ALA A 147 -10.59 -8.56 13.36
CA ALA A 147 -9.29 -8.84 12.77
C ALA A 147 -8.19 -8.62 13.80
N MET A 148 -8.27 -7.52 14.55
CA MET A 148 -7.35 -7.24 15.64
C MET A 148 -7.41 -8.34 16.72
N GLU A 149 -8.60 -8.84 17.04
CA GLU A 149 -8.76 -9.95 18.00
C GLU A 149 -8.10 -11.24 17.49
N SER A 150 -8.18 -11.52 16.19
CA SER A 150 -7.57 -12.71 15.60
C SER A 150 -6.04 -12.71 15.61
N ILE A 151 -5.42 -11.53 15.58
CA ILE A 151 -3.96 -11.39 15.69
C ILE A 151 -3.48 -11.26 17.14
N GLY A 152 -4.39 -11.15 18.11
CA GLY A 152 -4.06 -11.12 19.54
C GLY A 152 -3.75 -9.73 20.12
N LEU A 153 -4.22 -8.64 19.48
CA LEU A 153 -4.07 -7.31 20.07
C LEU A 153 -4.90 -7.21 21.38
N PRO A 154 -4.36 -6.65 22.48
CA PRO A 154 -5.10 -6.53 23.74
C PRO A 154 -6.34 -5.62 23.64
N LYS A 155 -7.46 -6.05 24.24
CA LYS A 155 -8.76 -5.35 24.17
C LYS A 155 -8.76 -3.96 24.81
N ILE A 156 -7.79 -3.64 25.67
CA ILE A 156 -7.64 -2.30 26.28
C ILE A 156 -7.49 -1.19 25.24
N PHE A 157 -6.93 -1.51 24.07
CA PHE A 157 -6.73 -0.55 22.98
C PHE A 157 -7.99 -0.34 22.14
N TYR A 158 -9.02 -1.19 22.26
CA TYR A 158 -10.08 -1.27 21.27
C TYR A 158 -11.08 -0.11 21.46
N PRO A 159 -11.42 0.62 20.39
CA PRO A 159 -12.56 1.50 20.41
C PRO A 159 -13.86 0.70 20.33
N GLU A 160 -14.97 1.30 20.75
CA GLU A 160 -16.31 0.78 20.46
C GLU A 160 -16.74 1.17 19.05
N THR A 161 -17.66 0.42 18.44
CA THR A 161 -18.22 0.78 17.12
C THR A 161 -18.84 2.18 17.12
N THR A 162 -19.43 2.61 18.24
CA THR A 162 -20.00 3.96 18.38
C THR A 162 -18.93 5.05 18.56
N ASP A 163 -17.74 4.71 19.05
CA ASP A 163 -16.61 5.65 19.13
C ASP A 163 -16.22 6.13 17.73
N VAL A 164 -16.27 5.22 16.75
CA VAL A 164 -15.97 5.46 15.34
C VAL A 164 -17.18 6.01 14.58
N TYR A 165 -18.29 5.27 14.53
CA TYR A 165 -19.43 5.59 13.65
C TYR A 165 -20.15 6.88 14.07
N ASP A 166 -20.45 7.03 15.37
CA ASP A 166 -21.15 8.21 15.91
C ASP A 166 -20.20 9.37 16.25
N ARG A 167 -18.90 9.22 15.96
CA ARG A 167 -17.86 10.21 16.31
C ARG A 167 -17.83 10.52 17.83
N LYS A 168 -18.10 9.53 18.68
CA LYS A 168 -18.10 9.72 20.15
C LYS A 168 -16.69 9.83 20.73
N ASN A 169 -15.72 9.09 20.19
CA ASN A 169 -14.34 9.08 20.68
C ASN A 169 -13.36 8.66 19.58
N ILE A 170 -13.24 9.51 18.56
CA ILE A 170 -12.25 9.32 17.48
C ILE A 170 -10.81 9.27 18.01
N PRO A 171 -10.38 10.07 19.01
CA PRO A 171 -9.03 9.96 19.56
C PRO A 171 -8.68 8.55 20.04
N LYS A 172 -9.64 7.80 20.62
CA LYS A 172 -9.45 6.40 21.02
C LYS A 172 -9.25 5.47 19.82
N MET A 173 -9.92 5.72 18.70
CA MET A 173 -9.66 4.99 17.46
C MET A 173 -8.25 5.28 16.92
N ILE A 174 -7.81 6.54 16.89
CA ILE A 174 -6.45 6.90 16.47
C ILE A 174 -5.41 6.25 17.39
N TYR A 175 -5.62 6.30 18.71
CA TYR A 175 -4.80 5.59 19.68
C TYR A 175 -4.72 4.08 19.40
N CYS A 176 -5.84 3.45 19.05
CA CYS A 176 -5.87 2.05 18.64
C CYS A 176 -5.06 1.78 17.37
N ILE A 177 -5.09 2.68 16.38
CA ILE A 177 -4.29 2.56 15.15
C ILE A 177 -2.79 2.63 15.47
N HIS A 178 -2.38 3.52 16.37
CA HIS A 178 -0.99 3.60 16.84
C HIS A 178 -0.54 2.33 17.56
N ALA A 179 -1.38 1.80 18.46
CA ALA A 179 -1.11 0.52 19.14
C ALA A 179 -1.03 -0.66 18.17
N LEU A 180 -1.97 -0.71 17.20
CA LEU A 180 -1.97 -1.71 16.15
C LEU A 180 -0.72 -1.61 15.28
N SER A 181 -0.31 -0.40 14.89
CA SER A 181 0.90 -0.18 14.09
C SER A 181 2.15 -0.72 14.79
N LEU A 182 2.32 -0.38 16.08
CA LEU A 182 3.43 -0.89 16.87
C LEU A 182 3.39 -2.42 16.99
N TYR A 183 2.21 -2.99 17.20
CA TYR A 183 2.04 -4.45 17.29
C TYR A 183 2.36 -5.17 15.98
N LEU A 184 1.84 -4.68 14.85
CA LEU A 184 2.12 -5.23 13.52
C LEU A 184 3.59 -5.09 13.12
N PHE A 185 4.23 -4.00 13.53
CA PHE A 185 5.67 -3.82 13.37
C PHE A 185 6.46 -4.88 14.15
N LYS A 186 6.09 -5.15 15.40
CA LYS A 186 6.70 -6.23 16.21
C LYS A 186 6.53 -7.60 15.55
N LEU A 187 5.38 -7.86 14.91
CA LEU A 187 5.14 -9.10 14.16
C LEU A 187 5.85 -9.15 12.80
N GLY A 188 6.44 -8.04 12.32
CA GLY A 188 7.05 -7.96 10.98
C GLY A 188 6.04 -7.91 9.83
N ILE A 189 4.78 -7.57 10.11
CA ILE A 189 3.71 -7.49 9.11
C ILE A 189 3.65 -6.10 8.49
N ALA A 190 3.88 -5.05 9.27
CA ALA A 190 3.77 -3.65 8.84
C ALA A 190 5.07 -2.87 9.12
N PRO A 191 5.33 -1.78 8.38
CA PRO A 191 6.42 -0.87 8.71
C PRO A 191 6.15 -0.11 10.02
N GLN A 192 7.21 0.43 10.62
CA GLN A 192 7.11 1.28 11.81
C GLN A 192 6.42 2.61 11.44
N ILE A 193 5.46 3.04 12.26
CA ILE A 193 4.90 4.39 12.18
C ILE A 193 5.99 5.44 12.45
N GLN A 194 5.97 6.53 11.70
CA GLN A 194 6.92 7.62 11.87
C GLN A 194 6.54 8.45 13.09
N ASP A 195 7.54 9.00 13.77
CA ASP A 195 7.35 10.10 14.73
C ASP A 195 7.53 11.42 13.96
N LEU A 196 6.46 12.18 13.82
CA LEU A 196 6.37 13.44 13.09
C LEU A 196 6.21 14.64 14.02
N LEU A 197 6.24 14.43 15.33
CA LEU A 197 6.17 15.51 16.31
C LEU A 197 7.33 16.49 16.08
N GLY A 198 7.00 17.75 15.78
CA GLY A 198 7.98 18.79 15.46
C GLY A 198 8.69 18.64 14.11
N LYS A 199 8.14 17.83 13.20
CA LYS A 199 8.63 17.69 11.81
C LYS A 199 7.61 18.14 10.76
N VAL A 200 6.37 18.35 11.17
CA VAL A 200 5.25 18.80 10.33
C VAL A 200 4.67 20.06 10.92
N ASP A 201 4.38 21.03 10.04
CA ASP A 201 3.78 22.30 10.40
C ASP A 201 2.30 22.29 9.98
N PHE A 202 1.45 22.79 10.88
CA PHE A 202 0.02 23.01 10.64
C PHE A 202 -0.26 24.50 10.75
N THR A 203 -1.28 24.96 10.04
CA THR A 203 -1.73 26.36 10.11
C THR A 203 -2.37 26.65 11.46
N GLU A 204 -2.35 27.93 11.88
CA GLU A 204 -3.01 28.36 13.12
C GLU A 204 -4.52 28.07 13.10
N GLU A 205 -5.15 28.13 11.92
CA GLU A 205 -6.57 27.80 11.73
C GLU A 205 -6.84 26.32 12.00
N GLU A 206 -5.99 25.41 11.52
CA GLU A 206 -6.12 23.96 11.74
C GLU A 206 -5.96 23.60 13.21
N ILE A 207 -4.94 24.18 13.88
CA ILE A 207 -4.70 23.97 15.32
C ILE A 207 -5.88 24.51 16.14
N SER A 208 -6.38 25.70 15.80
CA SER A 208 -7.54 26.32 16.46
C SER A 208 -8.83 25.52 16.27
N ASN A 209 -9.07 25.00 15.07
CA ASN A 209 -10.23 24.16 14.77
C ASN A 209 -10.15 22.82 15.54
N MET A 210 -8.99 22.16 15.51
CA MET A 210 -8.78 20.91 16.25
C MET A 210 -8.96 21.10 17.76
N ARG A 211 -8.43 22.20 18.31
CA ARG A 211 -8.63 22.54 19.73
C ARG A 211 -10.11 22.68 20.08
N LYS A 212 -10.89 23.41 19.28
CA LYS A 212 -12.34 23.56 19.49
C LYS A 212 -13.08 22.24 19.39
N GLU A 213 -12.65 21.34 18.51
CA GLU A 213 -13.22 20.00 18.44
C GLU A 213 -12.90 19.19 19.70
N LEU A 214 -11.63 19.12 20.12
CA LEU A 214 -11.23 18.43 21.35
C LEU A 214 -11.96 18.95 22.61
N GLU A 215 -12.18 20.27 22.72
CA GLU A 215 -12.93 20.88 23.82
C GLU A 215 -14.42 20.46 23.85
N LYS A 216 -15.07 20.28 22.69
CA LYS A 216 -16.48 19.87 22.61
C LYS A 216 -16.71 18.48 23.18
N TYR A 217 -15.73 17.59 23.05
CA TYR A 217 -15.86 16.21 23.47
C TYR A 217 -15.50 16.00 24.95
N GLY A 218 -14.73 16.92 25.56
CA GLY A 218 -14.27 16.78 26.94
C GLY A 218 -13.44 15.51 27.18
N ILE A 219 -12.86 14.94 26.11
CA ILE A 219 -12.13 13.67 26.16
C ILE A 219 -10.73 13.92 26.70
N GLN A 220 -10.31 13.12 27.67
CA GLN A 220 -8.91 13.08 28.07
C GLN A 220 -8.09 12.40 26.96
N MET A 221 -7.09 13.12 26.47
CA MET A 221 -6.17 12.62 25.45
C MET A 221 -5.48 11.34 25.91
N PRO A 222 -5.51 10.26 25.11
CA PRO A 222 -4.76 9.04 25.40
C PRO A 222 -3.25 9.32 25.45
N ALA A 223 -2.53 8.57 26.29
CA ALA A 223 -1.08 8.71 26.40
C ALA A 223 -0.36 7.94 25.28
N PHE A 224 -0.24 8.54 24.09
CA PHE A 224 0.42 7.93 22.92
C PHE A 224 1.86 7.48 23.20
N SER A 225 2.62 8.22 24.02
CA SER A 225 3.99 7.87 24.42
C SER A 225 4.08 6.60 25.29
N LYS A 226 2.97 6.17 25.92
CA LYS A 226 2.94 5.00 26.81
C LYS A 226 2.45 3.72 26.13
N ILE A 227 2.05 3.78 24.86
CA ILE A 227 1.53 2.63 24.12
C ILE A 227 2.49 1.45 24.17
N GLY A 228 3.79 1.69 23.95
CA GLY A 228 4.79 0.62 23.95
C GLY A 228 4.91 -0.10 25.30
N GLY A 229 4.83 0.64 26.41
CA GLY A 229 4.86 0.09 27.76
C GLY A 229 3.60 -0.71 28.07
N ILE A 230 2.41 -0.19 27.75
CA ILE A 230 1.13 -0.88 27.99
C ILE A 230 1.03 -2.14 27.13
N LEU A 231 1.47 -2.08 25.87
CA LEU A 231 1.46 -3.24 24.98
C LEU A 231 2.40 -4.33 25.50
N ALA A 232 3.56 -3.94 26.03
CA ALA A 232 4.49 -4.86 26.67
C ALA A 232 3.91 -5.48 27.95
N SER A 233 3.31 -4.67 28.82
CA SER A 233 2.72 -5.14 30.08
C SER A 233 1.55 -6.09 29.85
N GLU A 234 0.66 -5.80 28.90
CA GLU A 234 -0.52 -6.64 28.60
C GLU A 234 -0.18 -7.94 27.86
N LEU A 235 0.92 -7.96 27.09
CA LEU A 235 1.41 -9.17 26.43
C LEU A 235 2.28 -10.03 27.34
N SER A 236 2.81 -9.47 28.43
CA SER A 236 3.69 -10.16 29.38
C SER A 236 2.99 -10.55 30.68
N VAL A 237 3.13 -11.81 31.09
CA VAL A 237 2.68 -12.29 32.40
C VAL A 237 3.59 -11.79 33.53
N ASP A 238 4.77 -11.24 33.19
CA ASP A 238 5.77 -10.71 34.12
C ASP A 238 6.59 -9.57 33.47
N GLU A 239 6.17 -8.33 33.71
CA GLU A 239 6.83 -7.12 33.19
C GLU A 239 8.28 -6.99 33.69
N ALA A 240 8.58 -7.51 34.89
CA ALA A 240 9.94 -7.51 35.43
C ALA A 240 10.84 -8.49 34.68
N ALA A 241 10.31 -9.65 34.26
CA ALA A 241 11.04 -10.61 33.45
C ALA A 241 11.37 -10.07 32.05
N LEU A 242 10.46 -9.29 31.44
CA LEU A 242 10.71 -8.62 30.17
C LEU A 242 11.82 -7.57 30.30
N HIS A 243 11.73 -6.69 31.30
CA HIS A 243 12.76 -5.69 31.56
C HIS A 243 14.13 -6.33 31.82
N ALA A 244 14.19 -7.38 32.64
CA ALA A 244 15.42 -8.13 32.90
C ALA A 244 15.99 -8.77 31.61
N ALA A 245 15.13 -9.28 30.73
CA ALA A 245 15.57 -9.86 29.46
C ALA A 245 16.15 -8.79 28.51
N VAL A 246 15.54 -7.60 28.43
CA VAL A 246 16.05 -6.49 27.62
C VAL A 246 17.39 -5.96 28.15
N ILE A 247 17.55 -5.87 29.47
CA ILE A 247 18.83 -5.49 30.10
C ILE A 247 19.90 -6.54 29.77
N ALA A 248 19.59 -7.83 29.93
CA ALA A 248 20.52 -8.90 29.60
C ALA A 248 20.97 -8.89 28.13
N ILE A 249 20.07 -8.55 27.20
CA ILE A 249 20.41 -8.37 25.78
C ILE A 249 21.39 -7.20 25.61
N ASN A 250 21.12 -6.05 26.21
CA ASN A 250 22.00 -4.89 26.13
C ASN A 250 23.40 -5.16 26.70
N GLU A 251 23.50 -5.90 27.80
CA GLU A 251 24.77 -6.33 28.36
C GLU A 251 25.50 -7.34 27.45
N ALA A 252 24.78 -8.25 26.81
CA ALA A 252 25.38 -9.20 25.87
C ALA A 252 25.94 -8.49 24.64
N ILE A 253 25.22 -7.50 24.11
CA ILE A 253 25.68 -6.66 23.00
C ILE A 253 27.00 -5.96 23.35
N GLU A 254 27.15 -5.42 24.56
CA GLU A 254 28.39 -4.77 25.03
C GLU A 254 29.57 -5.74 25.15
N LYS A 255 29.31 -6.97 25.59
CA LYS A 255 30.34 -8.03 25.69
C LYS A 255 30.88 -8.43 24.31
N GLY A 256 30.13 -8.16 23.23
CA GLY A 256 30.58 -8.35 21.85
C GLY A 256 30.67 -9.80 21.40
N VAL A 257 30.10 -10.74 22.15
CA VAL A 257 30.10 -12.17 21.83
C VAL A 257 28.79 -12.53 21.13
N ALA A 258 28.85 -12.77 19.82
CA ALA A 258 27.68 -13.00 18.98
C ALA A 258 26.78 -14.14 19.48
N ASP A 259 27.36 -15.28 19.87
CA ASP A 259 26.61 -16.43 20.39
C ASP A 259 25.87 -16.07 21.69
N GLN A 260 26.51 -15.31 22.57
CA GLN A 260 25.91 -14.89 23.84
C GLN A 260 24.76 -13.91 23.60
N THR A 261 24.93 -12.98 22.66
CA THR A 261 23.87 -12.06 22.23
C THR A 261 22.70 -12.85 21.64
N LEU A 262 22.94 -13.83 20.77
CA LEU A 262 21.88 -14.69 20.24
C LEU A 262 21.12 -15.44 21.36
N ILE A 263 21.82 -16.00 22.34
CA ILE A 263 21.18 -16.66 23.50
C ILE A 263 20.22 -15.70 24.21
N THR A 264 20.65 -14.45 24.43
CA THR A 264 19.80 -13.44 25.08
C THR A 264 18.63 -12.97 24.20
N LEU A 265 18.83 -12.84 22.88
CA LEU A 265 17.77 -12.48 21.94
C LEU A 265 16.69 -13.57 21.84
N ARG A 266 17.06 -14.84 22.01
CA ARG A 266 16.14 -15.98 22.04
C ARG A 266 15.45 -16.18 23.39
N ASN A 267 15.71 -15.33 24.37
CA ASN A 267 15.03 -15.41 25.66
C ASN A 267 13.52 -15.21 25.44
N PRO A 268 12.65 -16.18 25.81
CA PRO A 268 11.21 -16.06 25.60
C PRO A 268 10.62 -14.85 26.34
N ASN A 269 11.22 -14.43 27.45
CA ASN A 269 10.80 -13.26 28.20
C ASN A 269 11.11 -11.94 27.45
N ALA A 270 12.03 -11.94 26.48
CA ALA A 270 12.31 -10.76 25.65
C ALA A 270 11.21 -10.47 24.61
N MET A 271 10.32 -11.46 24.36
CA MET A 271 9.21 -11.35 23.39
C MET A 271 9.66 -10.91 22.00
N LEU A 272 10.83 -11.37 21.58
CA LEU A 272 11.37 -11.08 20.26
C LEU A 272 10.91 -12.15 19.26
N MET A 273 10.46 -11.68 18.10
CA MET A 273 9.98 -12.49 16.99
C MET A 273 11.03 -12.57 15.89
N ASN A 274 10.99 -13.66 15.12
CA ASN A 274 11.83 -13.85 13.93
C ASN A 274 13.35 -13.84 14.20
N VAL A 275 13.81 -14.20 15.40
CA VAL A 275 15.25 -14.34 15.67
C VAL A 275 15.80 -15.59 14.98
N ALA A 276 16.69 -15.40 14.01
CA ALA A 276 17.28 -16.47 13.21
C ALA A 276 18.66 -16.90 13.76
N GLU A 277 18.90 -18.20 13.88
CA GLU A 277 20.13 -18.72 14.48
C GLU A 277 21.37 -18.48 13.60
N ASP A 278 21.19 -18.44 12.28
CA ASP A 278 22.24 -18.24 11.29
C ASP A 278 22.77 -16.80 11.24
N LEU A 279 22.10 -15.85 11.91
CA LEU A 279 22.38 -14.40 11.81
C LEU A 279 22.99 -13.78 13.08
N ALA A 280 23.52 -14.61 13.98
CA ALA A 280 24.15 -14.15 15.22
C ALA A 280 25.20 -13.05 15.03
N PRO A 281 26.18 -13.17 14.10
CA PRO A 281 27.20 -12.13 13.94
C PRO A 281 26.61 -10.83 13.34
N GLU A 282 25.62 -10.91 12.46
CA GLU A 282 24.94 -9.76 11.89
C GLU A 282 24.14 -9.00 12.95
N TYR A 283 23.36 -9.71 13.79
CA TYR A 283 22.63 -9.09 14.90
C TYR A 283 23.56 -8.38 15.86
N GLN A 284 24.65 -9.04 16.28
CA GLN A 284 25.63 -8.44 17.19
C GLN A 284 26.21 -7.14 16.63
N LYS A 285 26.53 -7.11 15.34
CA LYS A 285 27.10 -5.92 14.69
C LYS A 285 26.10 -4.76 14.64
N GLU A 286 24.91 -4.97 14.07
CA GLU A 286 23.93 -3.88 13.91
C GLU A 286 23.38 -3.39 15.25
N LEU A 287 23.12 -4.28 16.21
CA LEU A 287 22.62 -3.89 17.52
C LEU A 287 23.67 -3.07 18.29
N LEU A 288 24.96 -3.40 18.16
CA LEU A 288 26.03 -2.59 18.72
C LEU A 288 26.11 -1.21 18.07
N GLU A 289 25.97 -1.13 16.74
CA GLU A 289 25.92 0.15 16.02
C GLU A 289 24.67 0.96 16.36
N ALA A 290 23.51 0.32 16.53
CA ALA A 290 22.27 0.97 16.94
C ALA A 290 22.38 1.53 18.36
N LYS A 291 22.98 0.77 19.28
CA LYS A 291 23.23 1.21 20.65
C LYS A 291 24.15 2.44 20.67
N ARG A 292 25.27 2.41 19.95
CA ARG A 292 26.20 3.56 19.84
C ARG A 292 25.53 4.81 19.30
N ARG A 293 24.70 4.67 18.26
CA ARG A 293 23.90 5.80 17.71
C ARG A 293 22.96 6.39 18.76
N LYS A 294 22.33 5.53 19.57
CA LYS A 294 21.42 5.96 20.64
C LYS A 294 22.16 6.70 21.75
N GLU A 295 23.28 6.15 22.22
CA GLU A 295 24.15 6.78 23.22
C GLU A 295 24.67 8.15 22.75
N GLU A 296 25.10 8.26 21.49
CA GLU A 296 25.55 9.52 20.90
C GLU A 296 24.43 10.57 20.85
N ASN A 297 23.22 10.16 20.43
CA ASN A 297 22.05 11.04 20.42
C ASN A 297 21.64 11.49 21.83
N ALA A 298 21.71 10.62 22.84
CA ALA A 298 21.43 10.95 24.23
C ALA A 298 22.44 11.99 24.77
N ARG A 299 23.74 11.83 24.44
CA ARG A 299 24.80 12.79 24.82
C ARG A 299 24.60 14.17 24.20
N LEU A 300 24.16 14.25 22.95
CA LEU A 300 23.88 15.52 22.28
C LEU A 300 22.66 16.24 22.87
N LYS A 301 21.69 15.49 23.38
CA LYS A 301 20.45 16.00 23.99
C LYS A 301 20.64 16.46 25.44
N ASN A 302 21.51 15.77 26.21
CA ASN A 302 21.67 15.96 27.65
C ASN A 302 22.91 16.78 28.05
N GLY A 303 23.44 17.63 27.16
CA GLY A 303 24.65 18.43 27.42
C GLY A 303 24.61 19.38 28.63
N SER A 304 23.47 19.49 29.32
CA SER A 304 23.22 20.38 30.46
C SER A 304 22.59 19.70 31.69
N ILE A 305 22.51 18.36 31.74
CA ILE A 305 21.85 17.59 32.83
C ILE A 305 22.90 16.76 33.61
N SER A 306 22.73 16.64 34.93
CA SER A 306 23.62 15.82 35.79
C SER A 306 23.63 14.35 35.36
N GLU A 307 24.76 13.67 35.52
CA GLU A 307 24.94 12.24 35.28
C GLU A 307 23.99 11.36 36.12
N GLU A 308 23.49 11.89 37.24
CA GLU A 308 22.56 11.22 38.16
C GLU A 308 21.08 11.35 37.77
N GLU A 309 20.73 12.24 36.84
CA GLU A 309 19.35 12.46 36.35
C GLU A 309 19.09 11.83 34.97
N ARG A 310 20.09 11.12 34.40
CA ARG A 310 19.94 10.45 33.10
C ARG A 310 19.07 9.20 33.24
N ASP A 311 17.99 9.15 32.45
CA ASP A 311 17.14 7.98 32.38
C ASP A 311 17.92 6.82 31.72
N VAL A 312 18.04 5.69 32.42
CA VAL A 312 18.72 4.47 31.95
C VAL A 312 18.15 3.98 30.61
N TYR A 313 16.89 4.28 30.30
CA TYR A 313 16.25 3.94 29.03
C TYR A 313 16.66 4.85 27.85
N GLU A 314 17.30 6.00 28.09
CA GLU A 314 17.87 6.83 27.03
C GLU A 314 19.16 6.25 26.44
N GLU A 315 19.91 5.44 27.20
CA GLU A 315 21.18 4.85 26.76
C GLU A 315 21.04 3.38 26.32
N LEU A 316 20.08 2.63 26.90
CA LEU A 316 19.82 1.23 26.52
C LEU A 316 18.87 1.12 25.33
N LEU A 317 19.08 0.13 24.46
CA LEU A 317 18.08 -0.23 23.45
C LEU A 317 16.83 -0.81 24.12
N THR A 318 15.67 -0.30 23.72
CA THR A 318 14.36 -0.81 24.13
C THR A 318 14.02 -2.09 23.36
N GLN A 319 13.06 -2.88 23.86
CA GLN A 319 12.58 -4.08 23.18
C GLN A 319 12.12 -3.80 21.74
N ALA A 320 11.44 -2.67 21.51
CA ALA A 320 10.95 -2.30 20.18
C ALA A 320 12.09 -1.96 19.22
N GLU A 321 13.12 -1.26 19.69
CA GLU A 321 14.31 -0.95 18.89
C GLU A 321 15.10 -2.23 18.56
N ILE A 322 15.24 -3.15 19.52
CA ILE A 322 15.88 -4.45 19.30
C ILE A 322 15.12 -5.25 18.23
N GLN A 323 13.79 -5.36 18.36
CA GLN A 323 12.94 -6.04 17.37
C GLN A 323 13.04 -5.40 15.99
N GLY A 324 13.05 -4.07 15.92
CA GLY A 324 13.19 -3.33 14.67
C GLY A 324 14.51 -3.61 13.96
N ASN A 325 15.62 -3.67 14.70
CA ASN A 325 16.93 -4.01 14.14
C ASN A 325 17.01 -5.48 13.69
N ILE A 326 16.40 -6.42 14.43
CA ILE A 326 16.27 -7.83 14.00
C ILE A 326 15.53 -7.91 12.67
N ASN A 327 14.35 -7.27 12.57
CA ASN A 327 13.54 -7.27 11.34
C ASN A 327 14.32 -6.67 10.17
N LYS A 328 15.00 -5.53 10.39
CA LYS A 328 15.85 -4.87 9.39
C LYS A 328 16.93 -5.82 8.84
N ILE A 329 17.67 -6.50 9.73
CA ILE A 329 18.72 -7.45 9.32
C ILE A 329 18.11 -8.61 8.56
N ASN A 330 17.03 -9.19 9.07
CA ASN A 330 16.40 -10.36 8.46
C ASN A 330 15.94 -10.06 7.04
N ILE A 331 15.31 -8.89 6.84
CA ILE A 331 14.90 -8.41 5.52
C ILE A 331 16.14 -8.20 4.64
N HIS A 332 17.16 -7.51 5.16
CA HIS A 332 18.38 -7.24 4.39
C HIS A 332 19.06 -8.52 3.91
N VAL A 333 19.28 -9.48 4.81
CA VAL A 333 19.92 -10.76 4.46
C VAL A 333 19.06 -11.57 3.49
N ALA A 334 17.73 -11.59 3.70
CA ALA A 334 16.83 -12.27 2.77
C ALA A 334 16.87 -11.63 1.36
N LEU A 335 16.91 -10.30 1.27
CA LEU A 335 17.05 -9.59 -0.01
C LEU A 335 18.40 -9.83 -0.68
N VAL A 336 19.50 -9.86 0.10
CA VAL A 336 20.83 -10.21 -0.42
C VAL A 336 20.83 -11.63 -0.96
N GLN A 337 20.26 -12.60 -0.24
CA GLN A 337 20.15 -13.98 -0.69
C GLN A 337 19.35 -14.10 -1.99
N VAL A 338 18.20 -13.40 -2.09
CA VAL A 338 17.40 -13.35 -3.32
C VAL A 338 18.22 -12.75 -4.47
N ASN A 339 18.93 -11.65 -4.22
CA ASN A 339 19.75 -11.00 -5.23
C ASN A 339 20.92 -11.89 -5.71
N GLU A 340 21.61 -12.56 -4.79
CA GLU A 340 22.68 -13.51 -5.14
C GLU A 340 22.13 -14.71 -5.93
N ALA A 341 20.95 -15.20 -5.59
CA ALA A 341 20.31 -16.29 -6.33
C ALA A 341 19.93 -15.88 -7.75
N ILE A 342 19.46 -14.64 -7.94
CA ILE A 342 19.22 -14.04 -9.25
C ILE A 342 20.54 -13.98 -10.04
N ASP A 343 21.62 -13.48 -9.43
CA ASP A 343 22.93 -13.38 -10.08
C ASP A 343 23.50 -14.75 -10.48
N ARG A 344 23.25 -15.78 -9.68
CA ARG A 344 23.71 -17.15 -9.94
C ARG A 344 22.76 -17.97 -10.82
N GLN A 345 21.61 -17.41 -11.21
CA GLN A 345 20.54 -18.13 -11.90
C GLN A 345 20.11 -19.40 -11.14
N ASP A 346 20.09 -19.33 -9.80
CA ASP A 346 19.81 -20.47 -8.92
C ASP A 346 18.36 -20.42 -8.41
N GLU A 347 17.49 -21.20 -9.05
CA GLU A 347 16.07 -21.31 -8.68
C GLU A 347 15.86 -21.83 -7.25
N VAL A 348 16.70 -22.73 -6.77
CA VAL A 348 16.55 -23.35 -5.44
C VAL A 348 16.92 -22.32 -4.37
N ALA A 349 18.05 -21.64 -4.54
CA ALA A 349 18.47 -20.57 -3.64
C ALA A 349 17.49 -19.39 -3.67
N LEU A 350 16.91 -19.08 -4.83
CA LEU A 350 15.92 -18.02 -4.98
C LEU A 350 14.67 -18.34 -4.16
N MET A 351 14.14 -19.56 -4.31
CA MET A 351 12.97 -19.99 -3.55
C MET A 351 13.24 -20.06 -2.05
N ALA A 352 14.44 -20.47 -1.64
CA ALA A 352 14.84 -20.43 -0.23
C ALA A 352 14.85 -18.98 0.32
N GLY A 353 15.30 -18.01 -0.48
CA GLY A 353 15.27 -16.59 -0.13
C GLY A 353 13.84 -16.02 -0.07
N LEU A 354 13.03 -16.25 -1.11
CA LEU A 354 11.65 -15.75 -1.19
C LEU A 354 10.73 -16.33 -0.10
N ASN A 355 11.00 -17.56 0.36
CA ASN A 355 10.24 -18.19 1.45
C ASN A 355 10.74 -17.80 2.85
N ARG A 356 11.75 -16.92 2.99
CA ARG A 356 12.16 -16.45 4.32
C ARG A 356 11.00 -15.69 4.98
N PRO A 357 10.60 -16.04 6.22
CA PRO A 357 9.49 -15.38 6.93
C PRO A 357 9.63 -13.86 7.02
N ALA A 358 10.87 -13.37 7.05
CA ALA A 358 11.21 -11.96 7.15
C ALA A 358 10.70 -11.09 5.99
N LEU A 359 10.53 -11.66 4.79
CA LEU A 359 10.01 -10.93 3.65
C LEU A 359 8.48 -10.82 3.66
N SER A 360 7.81 -11.55 4.57
CA SER A 360 6.35 -11.58 4.71
C SER A 360 5.60 -11.85 3.39
N LEU A 361 6.25 -12.57 2.47
CA LEU A 361 5.69 -12.90 1.16
C LEU A 361 4.67 -14.03 1.30
N SER A 362 3.43 -13.76 0.86
CA SER A 362 2.36 -14.77 0.79
C SER A 362 2.15 -15.22 -0.65
N GLY A 363 1.93 -16.52 -0.87
CA GLY A 363 1.62 -17.05 -2.21
C GLY A 363 2.83 -17.37 -3.08
N VAL A 364 4.03 -17.45 -2.50
CA VAL A 364 5.22 -17.99 -3.17
C VAL A 364 4.99 -19.48 -3.47
N LEU A 365 4.87 -19.84 -4.75
CA LEU A 365 4.65 -21.23 -5.17
C LEU A 365 5.95 -21.83 -5.71
N GLN A 366 6.40 -22.94 -5.13
CA GLN A 366 7.62 -23.65 -5.57
C GLN A 366 7.62 -24.01 -7.06
N GLN A 367 6.44 -24.27 -7.61
CA GLN A 367 6.22 -24.64 -9.00
C GLN A 367 6.55 -23.51 -9.98
N ASN A 368 6.56 -22.26 -9.51
CA ASN A 368 6.78 -21.06 -10.32
C ASN A 368 8.20 -20.50 -10.18
N SER A 369 9.14 -21.27 -9.63
CA SER A 369 10.51 -20.86 -9.33
C SER A 369 11.27 -20.31 -10.54
N SER A 370 11.22 -21.01 -11.66
CA SER A 370 11.81 -20.57 -12.94
C SER A 370 11.21 -19.25 -13.45
N TRP A 371 9.91 -19.06 -13.28
CA TRP A 371 9.22 -17.83 -13.67
C TRP A 371 9.61 -16.65 -12.77
N TYR A 372 9.66 -16.85 -11.45
CA TYR A 372 10.11 -15.82 -10.52
C TYR A 372 11.55 -15.38 -10.84
N LEU A 373 12.42 -16.34 -11.17
CA LEU A 373 13.80 -16.04 -11.54
C LEU A 373 13.86 -15.16 -12.78
N ALA A 374 13.15 -15.55 -13.85
CA ALA A 374 13.13 -14.77 -15.09
C ALA A 374 12.60 -13.33 -14.88
N GLN A 375 11.48 -13.18 -14.18
CA GLN A 375 10.89 -11.85 -13.92
C GLN A 375 11.78 -10.97 -13.04
N LEU A 376 12.43 -11.53 -12.02
CA LEU A 376 13.32 -10.79 -11.15
C LEU A 376 14.64 -10.43 -11.85
N CYS A 377 15.12 -11.25 -12.78
CA CYS A 377 16.24 -10.91 -13.67
C CYS A 377 15.88 -9.72 -14.57
N ASP A 378 14.75 -9.78 -15.27
CA ASP A 378 14.28 -8.71 -16.15
C ASP A 378 14.11 -7.39 -15.39
N CYS A 379 13.50 -7.45 -14.19
CA CYS A 379 13.36 -6.30 -13.29
C CYS A 379 14.73 -5.71 -12.89
N LYS A 380 15.72 -6.56 -12.62
CA LYS A 380 17.06 -6.12 -12.23
C LYS A 380 17.79 -5.44 -13.39
N GLU A 381 17.68 -5.98 -14.61
CA GLU A 381 18.29 -5.39 -15.81
C GLU A 381 17.68 -4.03 -16.16
N GLN A 382 16.35 -3.88 -16.04
CA GLN A 382 15.65 -2.62 -16.27
C GLN A 382 16.06 -1.52 -15.27
N ARG A 383 16.35 -1.90 -14.02
CA ARG A 383 16.88 -0.97 -12.99
C ARG A 383 18.30 -0.53 -13.24
N MET A 384 19.14 -1.33 -13.89
CA MET A 384 20.50 -0.92 -14.24
C MET A 384 20.52 0.13 -15.37
N GLN A 385 19.42 0.28 -16.12
CA GLN A 385 19.29 1.23 -17.22
C GLN A 385 18.60 2.55 -16.82
N THR A 386 17.96 2.60 -15.65
CA THR A 386 17.27 3.78 -15.13
C THR A 386 17.95 4.26 -13.85
N ASP A 387 18.43 5.50 -13.82
CA ASP A 387 19.10 6.11 -12.65
C ASP A 387 18.14 6.39 -11.46
N ASP A 388 16.92 5.85 -11.51
CA ASP A 388 15.86 6.11 -10.55
C ASP A 388 15.91 5.14 -9.38
N LYS A 389 16.48 5.62 -8.26
CA LYS A 389 16.44 4.99 -6.93
C LYS A 389 15.06 5.05 -6.26
N LYS A 390 13.97 4.89 -7.01
CA LYS A 390 12.60 4.99 -6.48
C LYS A 390 11.66 3.93 -7.07
N ILE A 391 11.94 2.65 -6.86
CA ILE A 391 10.87 1.65 -6.84
C ILE A 391 11.23 0.59 -5.78
N ASP A 392 10.87 0.81 -4.52
CA ASP A 392 10.74 -0.28 -3.56
C ASP A 392 9.35 -0.91 -3.76
N LYS A 393 9.24 -1.86 -4.69
CA LYS A 393 8.09 -2.76 -4.80
C LYS A 393 8.54 -4.16 -5.25
N ILE A 394 9.02 -4.96 -4.31
CA ILE A 394 8.87 -6.43 -4.36
C ILE A 394 7.52 -6.78 -3.70
N PHE A 395 6.48 -6.12 -4.20
CA PHE A 395 5.08 -6.29 -3.82
C PHE A 395 4.37 -6.09 -5.16
N PHE A 396 4.00 -7.12 -5.92
CA PHE A 396 3.11 -8.20 -5.56
C PHE A 396 3.55 -9.52 -6.25
N LEU A 397 3.63 -10.61 -5.48
CA LEU A 397 3.59 -11.96 -6.04
C LEU A 397 2.13 -12.33 -6.34
N LEU A 398 1.58 -11.73 -7.40
CA LEU A 398 0.31 -12.18 -7.96
C LEU A 398 0.49 -13.57 -8.58
N PRO A 399 -0.55 -14.43 -8.59
CA PRO A 399 -0.53 -15.67 -9.33
C PRO A 399 -0.12 -15.43 -10.80
N PRO A 400 0.65 -16.33 -11.45
CA PRO A 400 1.12 -16.14 -12.84
C PRO A 400 -0.01 -15.80 -13.82
N GLU A 401 -1.19 -16.38 -13.58
CA GLU A 401 -2.43 -16.14 -14.30
C GLU A 401 -2.90 -14.69 -14.21
N LEU A 402 -2.87 -14.08 -13.02
CA LEU A 402 -3.28 -12.68 -12.82
C LEU A 402 -2.31 -11.70 -13.51
N VAL A 403 -1.02 -12.03 -13.49
CA VAL A 403 0.03 -11.23 -14.16
C VAL A 403 -0.07 -11.37 -15.68
N ALA A 404 -0.38 -12.56 -16.18
CA ALA A 404 -0.62 -12.78 -17.61
C ALA A 404 -1.86 -12.01 -18.09
N VAL A 405 -2.94 -12.02 -17.31
CA VAL A 405 -4.17 -11.25 -17.59
C VAL A 405 -3.91 -9.74 -17.58
N ASP A 406 -3.10 -9.23 -16.65
CA ASP A 406 -2.74 -7.80 -16.63
C ASP A 406 -1.88 -7.40 -17.83
N HIS A 407 -0.92 -8.25 -18.22
CA HIS A 407 -0.13 -8.06 -19.44
C HIS A 407 -1.00 -8.07 -20.71
N ILE A 408 -1.97 -8.99 -20.80
CA ILE A 408 -2.92 -9.05 -21.92
C ILE A 408 -3.75 -7.76 -21.97
N ASN A 409 -4.32 -7.35 -20.84
CA ASN A 409 -5.09 -6.10 -20.76
C ASN A 409 -4.27 -4.87 -21.16
N THR A 410 -3.00 -4.84 -20.81
CA THR A 410 -2.06 -3.77 -21.20
C THR A 410 -1.72 -3.82 -22.69
N ALA A 411 -1.50 -5.02 -23.25
CA ALA A 411 -1.26 -5.18 -24.68
C ALA A 411 -2.47 -4.73 -25.51
N ILE A 412 -3.69 -5.09 -25.09
CA ILE A 412 -4.95 -4.67 -25.73
C ILE A 412 -5.05 -3.14 -25.75
N ARG A 413 -4.79 -2.46 -24.62
CA ARG A 413 -4.82 -0.99 -24.51
C ARG A 413 -3.83 -0.28 -25.43
N ASN A 414 -2.68 -0.91 -25.69
CA ASN A 414 -1.64 -0.35 -26.54
C ASN A 414 -1.94 -0.47 -28.04
N CYS A 415 -3.08 -1.10 -28.41
CA CYS A 415 -3.56 -1.20 -29.79
C CYS A 415 -2.59 -1.87 -30.77
N ASP A 416 -1.81 -2.84 -30.32
CA ASP A 416 -0.83 -3.58 -31.14
C ASP A 416 -1.24 -5.06 -31.26
N ALA A 417 -1.74 -5.43 -32.43
CA ALA A 417 -2.25 -6.78 -32.69
C ALA A 417 -1.21 -7.89 -32.48
N ASN A 418 0.06 -7.63 -32.80
CA ASN A 418 1.11 -8.64 -32.62
C ASN A 418 1.46 -8.81 -31.15
N LYS A 419 1.54 -7.71 -30.40
CA LYS A 419 1.79 -7.78 -28.94
C LYS A 419 0.64 -8.44 -28.20
N THR A 420 -0.60 -8.16 -28.58
CA THR A 420 -1.78 -8.80 -28.00
C THR A 420 -1.80 -10.29 -28.31
N LEU A 421 -1.49 -10.70 -29.55
CA LEU A 421 -1.37 -12.11 -29.90
C LEU A 421 -0.31 -12.82 -29.04
N VAL A 422 0.90 -12.23 -28.93
CA VAL A 422 1.99 -12.81 -28.12
C VAL A 422 1.57 -12.95 -26.66
N ALA A 423 0.85 -11.96 -26.11
CA ALA A 423 0.35 -12.01 -24.74
C ALA A 423 -0.73 -13.08 -24.54
N LEU A 424 -1.65 -13.23 -25.49
CA LEU A 424 -2.73 -14.23 -25.46
C LEU A 424 -2.21 -15.67 -25.57
N MET A 425 -1.11 -15.89 -26.30
CA MET A 425 -0.51 -17.22 -26.49
C MET A 425 0.36 -17.69 -25.32
N LYS A 426 0.53 -16.87 -24.28
CA LYS A 426 1.33 -17.24 -23.10
C LYS A 426 0.66 -18.38 -22.33
N PRO A 427 1.36 -19.50 -22.06
CA PRO A 427 0.78 -20.63 -21.34
C PRO A 427 0.37 -20.27 -19.91
N GLU A 428 1.00 -19.26 -19.32
CA GLU A 428 0.68 -18.74 -17.98
C GLU A 428 -0.72 -18.11 -17.91
N ALA A 429 -1.27 -17.65 -19.05
CA ALA A 429 -2.60 -17.05 -19.12
C ALA A 429 -3.72 -18.09 -19.00
N GLN A 430 -3.44 -19.40 -19.17
CA GLN A 430 -4.43 -20.48 -19.13
C GLN A 430 -5.66 -20.22 -20.00
N LEU A 431 -5.47 -19.54 -21.14
CA LEU A 431 -6.54 -19.22 -22.08
C LEU A 431 -6.79 -20.37 -23.07
N PRO A 432 -7.98 -20.44 -23.68
CA PRO A 432 -8.29 -21.35 -24.77
C PRO A 432 -7.33 -21.19 -25.96
N VAL A 433 -7.36 -22.14 -26.90
CA VAL A 433 -6.46 -22.13 -28.07
C VAL A 433 -6.65 -20.85 -28.89
N VAL A 434 -5.55 -20.09 -29.04
CA VAL A 434 -5.49 -18.84 -29.80
C VAL A 434 -4.93 -19.11 -31.19
N HIS A 435 -5.52 -18.51 -32.22
CA HIS A 435 -5.14 -18.71 -33.62
C HIS A 435 -4.29 -17.55 -34.18
N PRO A 436 -3.00 -17.76 -34.53
CA PRO A 436 -2.10 -16.67 -34.93
C PRO A 436 -2.57 -15.80 -36.09
N PHE A 437 -3.29 -16.38 -37.06
CA PHE A 437 -3.77 -15.65 -38.24
C PHE A 437 -4.87 -14.62 -37.92
N ALA A 438 -5.47 -14.67 -36.72
CA ALA A 438 -6.54 -13.79 -36.30
C ALA A 438 -6.10 -12.68 -35.34
N ALA A 439 -4.80 -12.36 -35.29
CA ALA A 439 -4.23 -11.32 -34.43
C ALA A 439 -5.02 -9.99 -34.46
N ALA A 440 -5.38 -9.52 -35.67
CA ALA A 440 -6.13 -8.28 -35.84
C ALA A 440 -7.55 -8.36 -35.25
N VAL A 441 -8.22 -9.50 -35.41
CA VAL A 441 -9.57 -9.73 -34.89
C VAL A 441 -9.56 -9.76 -33.36
N TYR A 442 -8.65 -10.52 -32.75
CA TYR A 442 -8.53 -10.55 -31.29
C TYR A 442 -8.26 -9.16 -30.73
N GLN A 443 -7.36 -8.39 -31.35
CA GLN A 443 -7.08 -7.03 -30.91
C GLN A 443 -8.30 -6.11 -30.99
N THR A 444 -8.99 -6.07 -32.13
CA THR A 444 -10.13 -5.18 -32.32
C THR A 444 -11.29 -5.53 -31.40
N GLU A 445 -11.67 -6.81 -31.33
CA GLU A 445 -12.83 -7.25 -30.56
C GLU A 445 -12.57 -7.19 -29.05
N LEU A 446 -11.39 -7.62 -28.57
CA LEU A 446 -11.05 -7.51 -27.14
C LEU A 446 -10.91 -6.04 -26.71
N PHE A 447 -10.41 -5.16 -27.58
CA PHE A 447 -10.38 -3.72 -27.29
C PHE A 447 -11.78 -3.13 -27.18
N ASN A 448 -12.70 -3.51 -28.07
CA ASN A 448 -14.10 -3.09 -28.00
C ASN A 448 -14.76 -3.56 -26.70
N LEU A 449 -14.57 -4.83 -26.33
CA LEU A 449 -15.07 -5.38 -25.06
C LEU A 449 -14.48 -4.65 -23.86
N GLN A 450 -13.18 -4.35 -23.88
CA GLN A 450 -12.52 -3.60 -22.82
C GLN A 450 -13.08 -2.18 -22.70
N GLN A 451 -13.39 -1.50 -23.81
CA GLN A 451 -13.97 -0.16 -23.81
C GLN A 451 -15.42 -0.11 -23.31
N GLN A 452 -16.18 -1.20 -23.51
CA GLN A 452 -17.54 -1.34 -23.00
C GLN A 452 -17.57 -1.71 -21.50
N ASN A 453 -16.47 -2.26 -20.97
CA ASN A 453 -16.33 -2.56 -19.55
C ASN A 453 -16.08 -1.26 -18.76
N ALA A 454 -16.84 -1.05 -17.68
CA ALA A 454 -16.75 0.14 -16.83
C ALA A 454 -15.35 0.36 -16.23
N VAL A 455 -14.61 -0.72 -16.00
CA VAL A 455 -13.26 -0.71 -15.40
C VAL A 455 -12.16 -0.66 -16.47
N ARG A 456 -12.51 -0.74 -17.76
CA ARG A 456 -11.56 -0.86 -18.89
C ARG A 456 -10.53 -1.96 -18.69
N TYR A 457 -11.00 -3.07 -18.14
CA TYR A 457 -10.21 -4.24 -17.78
C TYR A 457 -11.07 -5.48 -17.95
N LEU A 458 -10.52 -6.52 -18.58
CA LEU A 458 -11.16 -7.81 -18.76
C LEU A 458 -10.58 -8.81 -17.76
N ALA A 459 -11.44 -9.38 -16.90
CA ALA A 459 -11.04 -10.42 -15.97
C ALA A 459 -10.66 -11.72 -16.71
N HIS A 460 -9.99 -12.66 -16.03
CA HIS A 460 -9.59 -13.94 -16.64
C HIS A 460 -10.78 -14.69 -17.25
N ASP A 461 -11.87 -14.86 -16.49
CA ASP A 461 -13.08 -15.53 -16.96
C ASP A 461 -13.65 -14.87 -18.23
N GLU A 462 -13.67 -13.54 -18.27
CA GLU A 462 -14.14 -12.75 -19.42
C GLU A 462 -13.22 -12.91 -20.63
N LEU A 463 -11.90 -12.90 -20.42
CA LEU A 463 -10.92 -13.15 -21.47
C LEU A 463 -11.03 -14.58 -22.00
N SER A 464 -11.20 -15.57 -21.13
CA SER A 464 -11.33 -16.97 -21.53
C SER A 464 -12.57 -17.16 -22.41
N ILE A 465 -13.73 -16.67 -21.98
CA ILE A 465 -14.97 -16.74 -22.76
C ILE A 465 -14.83 -15.98 -24.08
N ALA A 466 -14.30 -14.76 -24.04
CA ALA A 466 -14.14 -13.93 -25.24
C ALA A 466 -13.19 -14.58 -26.25
N VAL A 467 -12.04 -15.09 -25.80
CA VAL A 467 -11.07 -15.78 -26.66
C VAL A 467 -11.67 -17.05 -27.26
N GLU A 468 -12.43 -17.82 -26.49
CA GLU A 468 -13.11 -19.03 -26.99
C GLU A 468 -14.12 -18.69 -28.09
N MET A 469 -15.02 -17.73 -27.83
CA MET A 469 -16.04 -17.30 -28.77
C MET A 469 -15.43 -16.69 -30.04
N LEU A 470 -14.43 -15.81 -29.89
CA LEU A 470 -13.73 -15.19 -31.02
C LEU A 470 -13.01 -16.24 -31.87
N SER A 471 -12.37 -17.22 -31.24
CA SER A 471 -11.70 -18.32 -31.95
C SER A 471 -12.69 -19.16 -32.76
N ALA A 472 -13.88 -19.42 -32.22
CA ALA A 472 -14.93 -20.12 -32.95
C ALA A 472 -15.43 -19.34 -34.18
N VAL A 473 -15.63 -18.02 -34.06
CA VAL A 473 -16.04 -17.15 -35.18
C VAL A 473 -14.94 -17.03 -36.23
N VAL A 474 -13.68 -16.97 -35.81
CA VAL A 474 -12.50 -16.97 -36.68
C VAL A 474 -12.44 -18.25 -37.52
N LEU A 475 -12.63 -19.42 -36.90
CA LEU A 475 -12.65 -20.70 -37.61
C LEU A 475 -13.85 -20.81 -38.57
N LEU A 476 -15.02 -20.31 -38.17
CA LEU A 476 -16.19 -20.24 -39.04
C LEU A 476 -15.91 -19.36 -40.27
N ASN A 477 -15.29 -18.19 -40.09
CA ASN A 477 -14.90 -17.31 -41.19
C ASN A 477 -13.89 -17.96 -42.13
N GLN A 478 -12.95 -18.75 -41.60
CA GLN A 478 -12.02 -19.54 -42.40
C GLN A 478 -12.76 -20.57 -43.26
N ALA A 479 -13.73 -21.30 -42.69
CA ALA A 479 -14.54 -22.28 -43.40
C ALA A 479 -15.45 -21.64 -44.47
N LEU A 480 -16.00 -20.45 -44.19
CA LEU A 480 -16.73 -19.64 -45.16
C LEU A 480 -15.84 -19.21 -46.34
N GLY A 481 -14.60 -18.81 -46.05
CA GLY A 481 -13.61 -18.44 -47.07
C GLY A 481 -13.24 -19.62 -47.98
N SER A 482 -13.12 -20.83 -47.43
CA SER A 482 -12.86 -22.05 -48.21
C SER A 482 -14.11 -22.66 -48.84
N LYS A 483 -15.30 -22.09 -48.60
CA LYS A 483 -16.61 -22.60 -49.03
C LYS A 483 -16.87 -24.05 -48.60
N ASP A 484 -16.34 -24.44 -47.45
CA ASP A 484 -16.50 -25.79 -46.91
C ASP A 484 -17.79 -25.89 -46.08
N ILE A 485 -18.86 -26.34 -46.72
CA ILE A 485 -20.19 -26.48 -46.11
C ILE A 485 -20.17 -27.44 -44.91
N LEU A 486 -19.36 -28.50 -44.94
CA LEU A 486 -19.30 -29.47 -43.84
C LEU A 486 -18.60 -28.86 -42.62
N ALA A 487 -17.51 -28.13 -42.83
CA ALA A 487 -16.83 -27.40 -41.77
C ALA A 487 -17.71 -26.29 -41.18
N ILE A 488 -18.43 -25.53 -42.02
CA ILE A 488 -19.38 -24.50 -41.58
C ILE A 488 -20.42 -25.09 -40.63
N LYS A 489 -21.06 -26.20 -41.01
CA LYS A 489 -22.04 -26.89 -40.16
C LYS A 489 -21.43 -27.41 -38.86
N SER A 490 -20.20 -27.93 -38.92
CA SER A 490 -19.49 -28.39 -37.73
C SER A 490 -19.18 -27.24 -36.75
N HIS A 491 -18.83 -26.07 -37.26
CA HIS A 491 -18.58 -24.89 -36.44
C HIS A 491 -19.86 -24.30 -35.85
N LEU A 492 -20.97 -24.27 -36.62
CA LEU A 492 -22.29 -23.86 -36.12
C LEU A 492 -22.81 -24.81 -35.01
N ARG A 493 -22.46 -26.09 -35.07
CA ARG A 493 -22.77 -27.07 -34.00
C ARG A 493 -21.98 -26.87 -32.73
N ASN A 494 -20.88 -26.13 -32.75
CA ASN A 494 -20.02 -25.99 -31.58
C ASN A 494 -20.72 -25.08 -30.54
N PRO A 495 -21.09 -25.60 -29.35
CA PRO A 495 -21.77 -24.81 -28.34
C PRO A 495 -20.95 -23.60 -27.85
N SER A 496 -19.62 -23.65 -27.98
CA SER A 496 -18.72 -22.55 -27.61
C SER A 496 -18.88 -21.29 -28.48
N ILE A 497 -19.57 -21.37 -29.62
CA ILE A 497 -19.80 -20.21 -30.51
C ILE A 497 -20.86 -19.24 -29.95
N GLY A 498 -21.70 -19.72 -29.02
CA GLY A 498 -22.64 -18.89 -28.25
C GLY A 498 -23.79 -18.26 -29.04
N PHE A 499 -24.08 -18.70 -30.28
CA PHE A 499 -25.22 -18.20 -31.04
C PHE A 499 -26.55 -18.66 -30.45
N ASN A 500 -27.54 -17.77 -30.47
CA ASN A 500 -28.90 -18.04 -30.01
C ASN A 500 -29.78 -18.54 -31.17
N ASN A 501 -30.83 -19.30 -30.84
CA ASN A 501 -31.85 -19.79 -31.78
C ASN A 501 -31.30 -20.68 -32.92
N LEU A 502 -30.19 -21.38 -32.69
CA LEU A 502 -29.70 -22.35 -33.67
C LEU A 502 -30.58 -23.61 -33.67
N GLU A 503 -31.06 -23.97 -34.87
CA GLU A 503 -31.84 -25.17 -35.11
C GLU A 503 -31.07 -26.09 -36.08
N ASP A 504 -30.74 -27.31 -35.63
CA ASP A 504 -29.97 -28.30 -36.39
C ASP A 504 -30.57 -28.63 -37.76
N GLU A 505 -31.89 -28.56 -37.86
CA GLU A 505 -32.68 -28.82 -39.06
C GLU A 505 -32.42 -27.77 -40.16
N ASN A 506 -32.01 -26.57 -39.77
CA ASN A 506 -31.85 -25.41 -40.65
C ASN A 506 -30.38 -25.10 -41.01
N PHE A 507 -29.42 -25.92 -40.56
CA PHE A 507 -27.99 -25.68 -40.77
C PHE A 507 -27.56 -25.57 -42.23
N GLN A 508 -28.26 -26.23 -43.16
CA GLN A 508 -28.00 -26.06 -44.59
C GLN A 508 -28.37 -24.63 -45.03
N ARG A 509 -29.55 -24.13 -44.63
CA ARG A 509 -30.01 -22.78 -44.97
C ARG A 509 -29.11 -21.71 -44.33
N TYR A 510 -28.69 -21.88 -43.07
CA TYR A 510 -27.73 -20.94 -42.46
C TYR A 510 -26.41 -20.91 -43.23
N ALA A 511 -25.85 -22.08 -43.59
CA ALA A 511 -24.58 -22.15 -44.30
C ALA A 511 -24.67 -21.48 -45.69
N ASP A 512 -25.74 -21.71 -46.44
CA ASP A 512 -25.94 -21.13 -47.76
C ASP A 512 -26.11 -19.60 -47.69
N THR A 513 -26.88 -19.10 -46.73
CA THR A 513 -27.06 -17.66 -46.51
C THR A 513 -25.79 -16.97 -46.03
N LEU A 514 -25.05 -17.59 -45.09
CA LEU A 514 -23.75 -17.06 -44.63
C LEU A 514 -22.72 -16.99 -45.75
N LEU A 515 -22.71 -17.96 -46.68
CA LEU A 515 -21.85 -17.90 -47.88
C LEU A 515 -22.23 -16.75 -48.81
N SER A 516 -23.51 -16.45 -48.95
CA SER A 516 -24.00 -15.31 -49.72
C SER A 516 -23.56 -13.99 -49.09
N ILE A 517 -23.82 -13.82 -47.78
CA ILE A 517 -23.43 -12.63 -47.01
C ILE A 517 -21.91 -12.44 -47.05
N LYS A 518 -21.13 -13.53 -46.87
CA LYS A 518 -19.67 -13.47 -46.95
C LYS A 518 -19.18 -13.00 -48.32
N SER A 519 -19.81 -13.48 -49.40
CA SER A 519 -19.45 -13.11 -50.76
C SER A 519 -19.75 -11.63 -51.03
N GLU A 520 -20.87 -11.12 -50.49
CA GLU A 520 -21.24 -9.70 -50.57
C GLU A 520 -20.29 -8.82 -49.75
N ALA A 521 -20.01 -9.19 -48.50
CA ALA A 521 -19.08 -8.47 -47.62
C ALA A 521 -17.67 -8.38 -48.23
N SER A 522 -17.16 -9.49 -48.79
CA SER A 522 -15.86 -9.49 -49.49
C SER A 522 -15.86 -8.58 -50.73
N SER A 523 -16.99 -8.43 -51.44
CA SER A 523 -17.10 -7.48 -52.56
C SER A 523 -17.03 -6.01 -52.11
N GLN A 524 -17.38 -5.72 -50.85
CA GLN A 524 -17.31 -4.41 -50.22
C GLN A 524 -15.99 -4.17 -49.47
N GLY A 525 -15.03 -5.10 -49.56
CA GLY A 525 -13.72 -5.02 -48.90
C GLY A 525 -13.73 -5.45 -47.43
N GLN A 526 -14.80 -6.08 -46.94
CA GLN A 526 -14.88 -6.66 -45.60
C GLN A 526 -14.71 -8.18 -45.65
N ASP A 527 -13.49 -8.64 -45.33
CA ASP A 527 -13.16 -10.07 -45.39
C ASP A 527 -13.48 -10.86 -44.11
N TYR A 528 -14.06 -10.22 -43.08
CA TYR A 528 -14.43 -10.85 -41.83
C TYR A 528 -15.88 -10.53 -41.47
N LEU A 529 -16.67 -11.55 -41.15
CA LEU A 529 -18.00 -11.41 -40.56
C LEU A 529 -17.86 -11.42 -39.04
N SER A 530 -18.36 -10.38 -38.38
CA SER A 530 -18.39 -10.30 -36.92
C SER A 530 -19.39 -11.30 -36.34
N TRP A 531 -19.29 -11.56 -35.03
CA TRP A 531 -20.27 -12.39 -34.33
C TRP A 531 -21.71 -11.89 -34.55
N ASN A 532 -21.92 -10.56 -34.53
CA ASN A 532 -23.23 -9.96 -34.75
C ASN A 532 -23.76 -10.21 -36.17
N ASP A 533 -22.90 -10.16 -37.18
CA ASP A 533 -23.30 -10.42 -38.58
C ASP A 533 -23.80 -11.85 -38.74
N VAL A 534 -23.11 -12.80 -38.09
CA VAL A 534 -23.50 -14.21 -38.11
C VAL A 534 -24.79 -14.46 -37.32
N GLN A 535 -24.95 -13.85 -36.14
CA GLN A 535 -26.18 -13.95 -35.35
C GLN A 535 -27.40 -13.36 -36.11
N ASN A 536 -27.24 -12.19 -36.72
CA ASN A 536 -28.29 -11.56 -37.53
C ASN A 536 -28.69 -12.44 -38.72
N CYS A 537 -27.73 -13.14 -39.34
CA CYS A 537 -28.03 -14.09 -40.40
C CYS A 537 -28.90 -15.26 -39.90
N ILE A 538 -28.57 -15.81 -38.73
CA ILE A 538 -29.32 -16.92 -38.12
C ILE A 538 -30.76 -16.46 -37.83
N ASP A 539 -30.92 -15.31 -37.17
CA ASP A 539 -32.23 -14.76 -36.83
C ASP A 539 -33.06 -14.44 -38.08
N MET A 540 -32.44 -13.91 -39.14
CA MET A 540 -33.11 -13.65 -40.42
C MET A 540 -33.61 -14.95 -41.07
N VAL A 541 -32.79 -16.01 -41.10
CA VAL A 541 -33.19 -17.29 -41.68
C VAL A 541 -34.32 -17.93 -40.87
N ASN A 542 -34.26 -17.84 -39.54
CA ASN A 542 -35.33 -18.32 -38.66
C ASN A 542 -36.65 -17.57 -38.89
N MET A 543 -36.59 -16.24 -38.99
CA MET A 543 -37.75 -15.41 -39.33
C MET A 543 -38.38 -15.83 -40.67
N GLN A 544 -37.56 -16.04 -41.71
CA GLN A 544 -38.05 -16.50 -43.02
C GLN A 544 -38.72 -17.87 -42.94
N ILE A 545 -38.15 -18.80 -42.17
CA ILE A 545 -38.72 -20.15 -41.97
C ILE A 545 -40.05 -20.07 -41.22
N GLN A 546 -40.12 -19.23 -40.19
CA GLN A 546 -41.35 -19.00 -39.44
C GLN A 546 -42.46 -18.41 -40.33
N GLU A 547 -42.13 -17.41 -41.16
CA GLU A 547 -43.06 -16.84 -42.13
C GLU A 547 -43.53 -17.86 -43.20
N GLU A 548 -42.63 -18.73 -43.67
CA GLU A 548 -42.96 -19.83 -44.59
C GLU A 548 -43.89 -20.87 -43.96
N ASN A 549 -43.75 -21.11 -42.65
CA ASN A 549 -44.57 -22.06 -41.90
C ASN A 549 -45.94 -21.47 -41.54
N ASP A 550 -46.01 -20.18 -41.22
CA ASP A 550 -47.26 -19.47 -40.92
C ASP A 550 -48.10 -19.17 -42.17
N SER A 551 -47.49 -19.21 -43.36
CA SER A 551 -48.14 -19.02 -44.66
C SER A 551 -48.65 -20.31 -45.32
N LYS A 552 -48.42 -21.47 -44.70
CA LYS A 552 -48.91 -22.79 -45.14
C LYS A 552 -50.08 -23.25 -44.29
#